data_AF-X1D8J4-F1
#
_entry.id   AF-X1D8J4-F1
#
_cell.length_a   1.000
_cell.length_b   1.000
_cell.length_c   1.000
_cell.angle_alpha   90.00
_cell.angle_beta   90.00
_cell.angle_gamma   90.00
#
_symmetry.space_group_name_H-M   'P 1'
#
loop_
_entity.id
_entity.type
_entity.pdbx_description
1 polymer ?
#
loop_
_entity_poly.entity_id
_entity_poly.type
_entity_poly.pdbx_seq_one_letter_code
_entity_poly.pdbx_strand_id
1 'polypeptide(L)'
;ITVGTTTYNIFIIHLGDYVNTSVSRAQIIQQENILSRIEGKSNVILMGDFNFIPNTEQYNITTAVLNDCWEVADNSILGTLPTSWIPRLPAERIDHMFVSPGITVSSCRYFGGTASDHPAVMVEIQL
;
A
#
# COMPACT_ATOMS: atom_id res chain seq x y z
N ILE A 1 8.09 -5.43 -14.43
CA ILE A 1 9.51 -5.78 -14.14
C ILE A 1 9.62 -7.30 -14.15
N THR A 2 10.66 -7.89 -14.72
CA THR A 2 10.87 -9.35 -14.72
C THR A 2 12.06 -9.69 -13.83
N VAL A 3 11.87 -10.64 -12.92
CA VAL A 3 12.90 -11.16 -12.02
C VAL A 3 12.92 -12.68 -12.17
N GLY A 4 14.05 -13.24 -12.62
CA GLY A 4 14.10 -14.64 -13.05
C GLY A 4 13.10 -14.91 -14.17
N THR A 5 12.17 -15.83 -13.95
CA THR A 5 11.08 -16.16 -14.89
C THR A 5 9.77 -15.45 -14.60
N THR A 6 9.67 -14.74 -13.47
CA THR A 6 8.42 -14.12 -13.01
C THR A 6 8.35 -12.67 -13.46
N THR A 7 7.26 -12.30 -14.13
CA THR A 7 6.98 -10.91 -14.50
C THR A 7 5.95 -10.31 -13.57
N TYR A 8 6.29 -9.16 -12.99
CA TYR A 8 5.47 -8.37 -12.09
C TYR A 8 4.91 -7.13 -12.80
N ASN A 9 3.62 -6.88 -12.58
CA ASN A 9 2.94 -5.65 -12.99
C ASN A 9 3.02 -4.65 -11.84
N ILE A 10 3.82 -3.59 -11.99
CA ILE A 10 4.06 -2.63 -10.91
C ILE A 10 3.32 -1.33 -11.22
N PHE A 11 2.53 -0.87 -10.25
CA PHE A 11 1.79 0.37 -10.29
C PHE A 11 2.21 1.23 -9.11
N ILE A 12 2.59 2.48 -9.40
CA ILE A 12 2.96 3.48 -8.40
C ILE A 12 1.94 4.60 -8.49
N ILE A 13 1.31 4.95 -7.37
CA ILE A 13 0.23 5.92 -7.34
C ILE A 13 0.45 6.99 -6.26
N HIS A 14 -0.28 8.09 -6.40
CA HIS A 14 -0.54 9.04 -5.32
C HIS A 14 -1.99 9.52 -5.48
N LEU A 15 -2.86 9.18 -4.54
CA LEU A 15 -4.27 9.59 -4.58
C LEU A 15 -4.45 11.01 -4.05
N GLY A 16 -5.52 11.67 -4.49
CA GLY A 16 -5.94 12.92 -3.84
C GLY A 16 -6.18 12.73 -2.33
N ASP A 17 -6.03 13.83 -1.59
CA ASP A 17 -6.19 13.85 -0.13
C ASP A 17 -7.58 13.36 0.31
N TYR A 18 -7.66 12.81 1.52
CA TYR A 18 -8.90 12.33 2.10
C TYR A 18 -9.87 13.49 2.28
N VAL A 19 -10.94 13.45 1.50
CA VAL A 19 -12.12 14.26 1.73
C VAL A 19 -13.15 13.33 2.37
N ASN A 20 -13.85 13.78 3.41
CA ASN A 20 -14.96 13.03 4.00
C ASN A 20 -15.86 12.51 2.89
N THR A 21 -16.06 11.19 2.83
CA THR A 21 -16.78 10.53 1.73
C THR A 21 -18.26 10.92 1.65
N SER A 22 -18.81 11.47 2.75
CA SER A 22 -20.13 12.11 2.79
C SER A 22 -20.18 13.44 2.02
N VAL A 23 -19.03 14.05 1.75
CA VAL A 23 -18.86 15.32 1.02
C VAL A 23 -18.40 15.06 -0.42
N SER A 24 -17.51 14.11 -0.65
CA SER A 24 -17.00 13.78 -1.98
C SER A 24 -16.59 12.32 -2.10
N ARG A 25 -17.05 11.64 -3.17
CA ARG A 25 -16.61 10.28 -3.54
C ARG A 25 -15.41 10.27 -4.48
N ALA A 26 -14.78 11.41 -4.76
CA ALA A 26 -13.73 11.51 -5.77
C ALA A 26 -12.56 10.53 -5.50
N GLN A 27 -12.17 10.36 -4.25
CA GLN A 27 -11.08 9.43 -3.89
C GLN A 27 -11.49 7.96 -4.07
N ILE A 28 -12.74 7.60 -3.77
CA ILE A 28 -13.27 6.25 -4.04
C ILE A 28 -13.25 5.97 -5.55
N ILE A 29 -13.69 6.92 -6.37
CA ILE A 29 -13.67 6.80 -7.84
C ILE A 29 -12.23 6.66 -8.35
N GLN A 30 -11.27 7.40 -7.80
CA GLN A 30 -9.85 7.22 -8.16
C GLN A 30 -9.36 5.81 -7.82
N GLN A 31 -9.73 5.29 -6.64
CA GLN A 31 -9.35 3.95 -6.23
C GLN A 31 -9.99 2.88 -7.13
N GLU A 32 -11.28 2.96 -7.40
CA GLU A 32 -11.99 2.06 -8.34
C GLU A 32 -11.35 2.08 -9.74
N ASN A 33 -10.97 3.27 -10.22
CA ASN A 33 -10.28 3.40 -11.51
C ASN A 33 -8.93 2.69 -11.50
N ILE A 34 -8.14 2.77 -10.43
CA ILE A 34 -6.88 2.03 -10.31
C ILE A 34 -7.14 0.52 -10.25
N LEU A 35 -8.14 0.08 -9.48
CA LEU A 35 -8.51 -1.33 -9.40
C LEU A 35 -8.94 -1.89 -10.77
N SER A 36 -9.66 -1.12 -11.58
CA SER A 36 -10.01 -1.50 -12.96
C SER A 36 -8.78 -1.66 -13.87
N ARG A 37 -7.68 -0.92 -13.60
CA ARG A 37 -6.44 -1.00 -14.39
C ARG A 37 -5.61 -2.22 -14.05
N ILE A 38 -5.77 -2.77 -12.85
CA ILE A 38 -5.07 -3.99 -12.43
C ILE A 38 -5.91 -5.26 -12.66
N GLU A 39 -7.21 -5.11 -12.95
CA GLU A 39 -8.11 -6.23 -13.20
C GLU A 39 -7.56 -7.19 -14.28
N GLY A 40 -7.66 -8.48 -14.01
CA GLY A 40 -7.16 -9.55 -14.89
C GLY A 40 -5.62 -9.67 -14.94
N LYS A 41 -4.87 -8.86 -14.19
CA LYS A 41 -3.40 -8.98 -14.10
C LYS A 41 -3.02 -9.89 -12.94
N SER A 42 -2.02 -10.74 -13.16
CA SER A 42 -1.33 -11.49 -12.11
C SER A 42 -0.05 -10.78 -11.68
N ASN A 43 0.51 -11.19 -10.54
CA ASN A 43 1.78 -10.68 -10.00
C ASN A 43 1.79 -9.14 -9.90
N VAL A 44 0.68 -8.57 -9.44
CA VAL A 44 0.52 -7.13 -9.26
C VAL A 44 1.23 -6.71 -7.98
N ILE A 45 1.96 -5.61 -8.07
CA ILE A 45 2.44 -4.82 -6.94
C ILE A 45 1.87 -3.41 -7.13
N LEU A 46 1.02 -2.98 -6.21
CA LEU A 46 0.40 -1.65 -6.20
C LEU A 46 0.89 -0.90 -4.96
N MET A 47 1.62 0.20 -5.15
CA MET A 47 2.28 0.91 -4.06
C MET A 47 2.19 2.44 -4.18
N GLY A 48 2.35 3.13 -3.07
CA GLY A 48 2.44 4.59 -3.03
C GLY A 48 1.71 5.20 -1.84
N ASP A 49 1.45 6.50 -1.94
CA ASP A 49 0.65 7.25 -0.98
C ASP A 49 -0.81 7.23 -1.41
N PHE A 50 -1.63 6.52 -0.63
CA PHE A 50 -3.05 6.38 -0.93
C PHE A 50 -3.90 7.46 -0.27
N ASN A 51 -3.35 8.27 0.63
CA ASN A 51 -4.12 9.22 1.45
C ASN A 51 -5.37 8.58 2.11
N PHE A 52 -5.33 7.28 2.41
CA PHE A 52 -6.34 6.60 3.21
C PHE A 52 -5.68 5.70 4.24
N ILE A 53 -6.35 5.55 5.38
CA ILE A 53 -5.94 4.67 6.46
C ILE A 53 -6.62 3.29 6.35
N PRO A 54 -6.09 2.27 7.03
CA PRO A 54 -6.77 0.99 7.22
C PRO A 54 -8.23 1.13 7.67
N ASN A 55 -9.06 0.16 7.28
CA ASN A 55 -10.49 0.06 7.61
C ASN A 55 -11.40 1.15 7.01
N THR A 56 -10.89 2.01 6.12
CA THR A 56 -11.72 2.90 5.29
C THR A 56 -12.38 2.13 4.14
N GLU A 57 -13.40 2.70 3.48
CA GLU A 57 -14.05 2.08 2.31
C GLU A 57 -13.02 1.80 1.20
N GLN A 58 -12.13 2.76 0.92
CA GLN A 58 -11.06 2.66 -0.07
C GLN A 58 -10.07 1.54 0.27
N TYR A 59 -9.68 1.42 1.54
CA TYR A 59 -8.85 0.31 2.00
C TYR A 59 -9.56 -1.03 1.77
N ASN A 60 -10.82 -1.14 2.20
CA ASN A 60 -11.60 -2.38 2.12
C ASN A 60 -11.81 -2.86 0.68
N ILE A 61 -12.11 -1.97 -0.27
CA ILE A 61 -12.24 -2.35 -1.69
C ILE A 61 -10.90 -2.78 -2.30
N THR A 62 -9.79 -2.25 -1.80
CA THR A 62 -8.44 -2.62 -2.24
C THR A 62 -8.06 -3.99 -1.70
N THR A 63 -8.26 -4.22 -0.40
CA THR A 63 -7.93 -5.48 0.25
C THR A 63 -8.89 -6.62 -0.09
N ALA A 64 -10.03 -6.32 -0.73
CA ALA A 64 -10.91 -7.33 -1.31
C ALA A 64 -10.27 -8.05 -2.52
N VAL A 65 -9.25 -7.45 -3.16
CA VAL A 65 -8.64 -7.97 -4.39
C VAL A 65 -7.12 -8.15 -4.30
N LEU A 66 -6.44 -7.42 -3.41
CA LEU A 66 -5.00 -7.52 -3.15
C LEU A 66 -4.74 -7.75 -1.65
N ASN A 67 -3.59 -8.31 -1.31
CA ASN A 67 -3.14 -8.43 0.07
C ASN A 67 -2.33 -7.19 0.47
N ASP A 68 -2.61 -6.61 1.64
CA ASP A 68 -1.74 -5.60 2.24
C ASP A 68 -0.47 -6.26 2.78
N CYS A 69 0.70 -5.83 2.31
CA CYS A 69 1.98 -6.38 2.72
C CYS A 69 2.24 -6.23 4.22
N TRP A 70 1.76 -5.16 4.87
CA TRP A 70 1.92 -5.00 6.32
C TRP A 70 1.13 -6.06 7.11
N GLU A 71 -0.04 -6.44 6.62
CA GLU A 71 -0.91 -7.41 7.30
C GLU A 71 -0.48 -8.86 7.04
N VAL A 72 0.08 -9.17 5.86
CA VAL A 72 0.40 -10.55 5.47
C VAL A 72 1.88 -10.90 5.57
N ALA A 73 2.77 -9.95 5.90
CA ALA A 73 4.19 -10.26 6.04
C ALA A 73 4.46 -11.22 7.20
N ASP A 74 5.41 -12.14 6.99
CA ASP A 74 5.93 -12.99 8.06
C ASP A 74 6.54 -12.16 9.20
N ASN A 75 7.07 -10.98 8.88
CA ASN A 75 7.64 -10.03 9.83
C ASN A 75 7.36 -8.57 9.47
N SER A 76 6.48 -7.92 10.23
CA SER A 76 6.16 -6.50 10.10
C SER A 76 6.94 -5.66 11.13
N ILE A 77 7.73 -4.70 10.63
CA ILE A 77 8.74 -3.99 11.42
C ILE A 77 8.50 -2.47 11.36
N LEU A 78 8.28 -1.85 12.51
CA LEU A 78 8.47 -0.41 12.67
C LEU A 78 9.93 -0.14 13.01
N GLY A 79 10.66 0.48 12.09
CA GLY A 79 12.01 0.96 12.33
C GLY A 79 12.04 2.15 13.28
N THR A 80 13.23 2.72 13.49
CA THR A 80 13.36 4.01 14.18
C THR A 80 12.79 5.11 13.30
N LEU A 81 11.69 5.73 13.76
CA LEU A 81 10.93 6.73 13.03
C LEU A 81 10.79 8.00 13.89
N PRO A 82 10.71 9.20 13.28
CA PRO A 82 10.41 10.43 14.01
C PRO A 82 9.13 10.31 14.83
N THR A 83 9.15 10.80 16.07
CA THR A 83 7.96 10.78 16.95
C THR A 83 6.78 11.57 16.37
N SER A 84 7.07 12.56 15.52
CA SER A 84 6.05 13.33 14.77
C SER A 84 5.25 12.48 13.79
N TRP A 85 5.68 11.26 13.46
CA TRP A 85 4.98 10.37 12.53
C TRP A 85 4.15 9.29 13.22
N ILE A 86 4.13 9.23 14.55
CA ILE A 86 3.27 8.28 15.30
C ILE A 86 1.81 8.30 14.81
N PRO A 87 1.20 9.46 14.49
CA PRO A 87 -0.17 9.50 13.96
C PRO A 87 -0.34 8.89 12.57
N ARG A 88 0.73 8.40 11.92
CA ARG A 88 0.72 7.77 10.59
C ARG A 88 1.18 6.30 10.66
N LEU A 89 1.22 5.68 11.83
CA LEU A 89 1.88 4.37 12.03
C LEU A 89 1.20 3.50 13.11
N PRO A 90 1.17 2.16 12.92
CA PRO A 90 0.89 1.49 11.65
C PRO A 90 -0.60 1.50 11.32
N ALA A 91 -1.46 1.74 12.32
CA ALA A 91 -2.92 1.69 12.20
C ALA A 91 -3.51 2.89 11.43
N GLU A 92 -2.74 3.97 11.32
CA GLU A 92 -3.10 5.21 10.63
C GLU A 92 -2.20 5.47 9.40
N ARG A 93 -1.55 4.41 8.90
CA ARG A 93 -0.64 4.50 7.73
C ARG A 93 -1.42 4.88 6.48
N ILE A 94 -0.83 5.74 5.64
CA ILE A 94 -1.40 6.13 4.35
C ILE A 94 -0.56 5.73 3.14
N ASP A 95 0.73 5.47 3.37
CA ASP A 95 1.61 4.82 2.42
C ASP A 95 1.40 3.31 2.55
N HIS A 96 1.08 2.64 1.45
CA HIS A 96 0.83 1.19 1.45
C HIS A 96 1.57 0.51 0.31
N MET A 97 1.80 -0.79 0.47
CA MET A 97 2.15 -1.69 -0.63
C MET A 97 1.20 -2.88 -0.59
N PHE A 98 0.47 -3.08 -1.69
CA PHE A 98 -0.44 -4.20 -1.89
C PHE A 98 0.10 -5.15 -2.96
N VAL A 99 -0.11 -6.44 -2.81
CA VAL A 99 0.35 -7.48 -3.73
C VAL A 99 -0.78 -8.43 -4.14
N SER A 100 -0.68 -9.04 -5.32
CA SER A 100 -1.61 -10.11 -5.71
C SER A 100 -1.66 -11.22 -4.66
N PRO A 101 -2.84 -11.82 -4.41
CA PRO A 101 -2.94 -13.01 -3.57
C PRO A 101 -1.99 -14.12 -4.04
N GLY A 102 -1.39 -14.82 -3.09
CA GLY A 102 -0.42 -15.90 -3.36
C GLY A 102 1.04 -15.46 -3.43
N ILE A 103 1.34 -14.15 -3.42
CA ILE A 103 2.71 -13.67 -3.20
C ILE A 103 3.06 -13.79 -1.72
N THR A 104 4.13 -14.51 -1.40
CA THR A 104 4.65 -14.63 -0.03
C THR A 104 5.50 -13.41 0.30
N VAL A 105 5.11 -12.69 1.35
CA VAL A 105 5.81 -11.50 1.84
C VAL A 105 6.64 -11.88 3.07
N SER A 106 7.97 -11.86 2.95
CA SER A 106 8.87 -12.25 4.06
C SER A 106 9.06 -11.12 5.07
N SER A 107 9.05 -9.87 4.62
CA SER A 107 9.16 -8.72 5.52
C SER A 107 8.46 -7.48 4.97
N CYS A 108 7.91 -6.67 5.86
CA CYS A 108 7.39 -5.34 5.56
C CYS A 108 7.90 -4.36 6.62
N ARG A 109 8.66 -3.35 6.21
CA ARG A 109 9.36 -2.43 7.11
C ARG A 109 9.06 -0.98 6.79
N TYR A 110 8.61 -0.25 7.81
CA TYR A 110 8.55 1.21 7.79
C TYR A 110 9.83 1.78 8.40
N PHE A 111 10.52 2.66 7.70
CA PHE A 111 11.75 3.30 8.18
C PHE A 111 11.91 4.69 7.55
N GLY A 112 12.84 5.50 8.05
CA GLY A 112 13.05 6.85 7.51
C GLY A 112 13.56 7.82 8.56
N GLY A 113 13.28 9.10 8.37
CA GLY A 113 13.76 10.15 9.24
C GLY A 113 13.61 11.53 8.62
N THR A 114 14.69 12.06 8.05
CA THR A 114 14.80 13.47 7.64
C THR A 114 14.69 13.70 6.13
N ALA A 115 14.62 12.64 5.33
CA ALA A 115 14.66 12.73 3.87
C ALA A 115 13.29 13.02 3.23
N SER A 116 12.21 12.84 3.98
CA SER A 116 10.82 13.03 3.58
C SER A 116 10.01 13.38 4.82
N ASP A 117 8.77 13.81 4.68
CA ASP A 117 7.76 13.89 5.74
C ASP A 117 6.93 12.61 5.89
N HIS A 118 7.16 11.62 5.00
CA HIS A 118 6.57 10.28 5.04
C HIS A 118 7.63 9.20 5.33
N PRO A 119 7.23 8.07 5.95
CA PRO A 119 8.09 6.89 6.05
C PRO A 119 8.31 6.24 4.69
N ALA A 120 9.48 5.64 4.49
CA ALA A 120 9.71 4.69 3.42
C ALA A 120 9.16 3.31 3.83
N VAL A 121 8.49 2.64 2.89
CA VAL A 121 8.02 1.27 3.03
C VAL A 121 8.88 0.34 2.18
N MET A 122 9.60 -0.58 2.82
CA MET A 122 10.36 -1.64 2.16
C MET A 122 9.69 -2.97 2.39
N VAL A 123 9.46 -3.71 1.30
CA VAL A 123 8.86 -5.04 1.33
C VAL A 123 9.79 -6.02 0.64
N GLU A 124 9.98 -7.17 1.27
CA GLU A 124 10.68 -8.32 0.69
C GLU A 124 9.66 -9.40 0.35
N ILE A 125 9.73 -9.92 -0.87
CA ILE A 125 8.87 -11.00 -1.36
C ILE A 125 9.72 -12.20 -1.78
N GLN A 126 9.15 -13.39 -1.63
CA GLN A 126 9.76 -14.61 -2.15
C GLN A 126 9.46 -14.76 -3.65
N LEU A 127 10.41 -15.32 -4.39
CA LEU A 127 10.32 -15.57 -5.84
C LEU A 127 9.86 -16.99 -6.15
#